data_AF-A0A1F8U832-F1
#
_entry.id   AF-A0A1F8U832-F1
#
_cell.length_a   1.000
_cell.length_b   1.000
_cell.length_c   1.000
_cell.angle_alpha   90.00
_cell.angle_beta   90.00
_cell.angle_gamma   90.00
#
_symmetry.space_group_name_H-M   'P 1'
#
loop_
_entity.id
_entity.type
_entity.pdbx_description
1 polymer ?
#
loop_
_entity_poly.entity_id
_entity_poly.type
_entity_poly.pdbx_seq_one_letter_code
_entity_poly.pdbx_strand_id
1 'polypeptide(L)'
;MLLQEVQTQRLSDTWFGPNTQVGELCYADKTQARHSKEELPRRVHKAVTPVTVKNNSSQMMSIEKLSLPVPYLSLYGLADGSLWTDQVILDHQDDAELSRLQISKQMPAGSDSAERLAKPRLYMEKHGLFRAFSDLFAHAASRGSL
;
A
#
# COMPACT_ATOMS: atom_id res chain seq x y z
N MET A 1 -19.84 -18.65 0.98
CA MET A 1 -18.42 -18.99 0.73
C MET A 1 -17.72 -19.15 2.08
N LEU A 2 -16.89 -20.19 2.26
CA LEU A 2 -16.09 -20.33 3.48
C LEU A 2 -14.71 -19.72 3.22
N LEU A 3 -14.35 -18.70 3.99
CA LEU A 3 -13.03 -18.09 3.95
C LEU A 3 -12.21 -18.63 5.12
N GLN A 4 -10.98 -19.08 4.86
CA GLN A 4 -10.06 -19.55 5.89
C GLN A 4 -8.69 -18.93 5.70
N GLU A 5 -8.08 -18.51 6.80
CA GLU A 5 -6.70 -18.04 6.82
C GLU A 5 -5.76 -19.21 7.07
N VAL A 6 -4.73 -19.34 6.23
CA VAL A 6 -3.70 -20.37 6.33
C VAL A 6 -2.35 -19.68 6.28
N GLN A 7 -1.47 -20.00 7.22
CA GLN A 7 -0.09 -19.51 7.18
C GLN A 7 0.63 -20.11 5.98
N THR A 8 1.22 -19.25 5.14
CA THR A 8 1.86 -19.66 3.88
C THR A 8 3.38 -19.56 3.97
N GLN A 9 3.89 -18.36 4.24
CA GLN A 9 5.31 -18.08 4.33
C GLN A 9 5.59 -17.09 5.46
N ARG A 10 6.72 -17.25 6.15
CA ARG A 10 7.24 -16.23 7.05
C ARG A 10 8.14 -15.29 6.26
N LEU A 11 7.76 -14.02 6.22
CA LEU A 11 8.57 -12.96 5.60
C LEU A 11 9.67 -12.49 6.56
N SER A 12 10.63 -11.72 6.04
CA SER A 12 11.69 -11.14 6.85
C SER A 12 11.15 -9.98 7.68
N ASP A 13 11.47 -10.01 8.98
CA ASP A 13 11.17 -8.91 9.91
C ASP A 13 12.11 -7.74 9.59
N THR A 14 11.55 -6.58 9.26
CA THR A 14 12.30 -5.34 8.97
C THR A 14 11.77 -4.20 9.82
N TRP A 15 12.63 -3.23 10.10
CA TRP A 15 12.20 -1.97 10.66
C TRP A 15 11.91 -0.97 9.55
N PHE A 16 10.83 -0.21 9.69
CA PHE A 16 10.44 0.83 8.74
C PHE A 16 10.33 2.18 9.44
N GLY A 17 11.25 3.08 9.11
CA GLY A 17 11.38 4.39 9.77
C GLY A 17 12.85 4.80 9.90
N PRO A 18 13.12 6.07 10.23
CA PRO A 18 14.48 6.64 10.22
C PRO A 18 15.44 6.00 11.24
N ASN A 19 14.94 5.42 12.34
CA ASN A 19 15.73 4.73 13.34
C ASN A 19 14.86 3.80 14.21
N THR A 20 15.47 2.96 15.05
CA THR A 20 14.77 1.98 15.88
C THR A 20 13.88 2.55 17.00
N GLN A 21 13.89 3.88 17.21
CA GLN A 21 13.00 4.56 18.16
C GLN A 21 11.78 5.18 17.47
N VAL A 22 11.89 5.44 16.16
CA VAL A 22 10.87 6.11 15.35
C VAL A 22 10.63 5.29 14.09
N GLY A 23 9.54 4.51 14.10
CA GLY A 23 9.18 3.62 13.00
C GLY A 23 8.23 2.53 13.45
N GLU A 24 8.03 1.54 12.59
CA GLU A 24 7.21 0.36 12.84
C GLU A 24 7.91 -0.93 12.39
N LEU A 25 7.60 -2.02 13.07
CA LEU A 25 7.99 -3.35 12.62
C LEU A 25 7.13 -3.75 11.43
N CYS A 26 7.76 -4.11 10.33
CA CYS A 26 7.11 -4.51 9.10
C CYS A 26 7.66 -5.84 8.59
N TYR A 27 6.94 -6.44 7.66
CA TYR A 27 7.44 -7.55 6.85
C TYR A 27 7.91 -7.01 5.50
N ALA A 28 9.08 -7.46 5.04
CA ALA A 28 9.59 -7.14 3.73
C ALA A 28 9.30 -8.26 2.71
N ASP A 29 8.82 -7.88 1.53
CA ASP A 29 8.73 -8.74 0.35
C ASP A 29 9.08 -7.91 -0.91
N LYS A 30 9.55 -8.59 -1.96
CA LYS A 30 9.75 -7.94 -3.26
C LYS A 30 8.38 -7.71 -3.90
N THR A 31 8.14 -6.47 -4.34
CA THR A 31 6.86 -6.15 -4.98
C THR A 31 6.65 -6.97 -6.26
N GLN A 32 5.46 -7.55 -6.40
CA GLN A 32 4.98 -8.14 -7.63
C GLN A 32 3.90 -7.25 -8.27
N ALA A 33 3.94 -5.94 -7.99
CA ALA A 33 3.00 -4.98 -8.51
C ALA A 33 2.95 -4.98 -10.04
N ARG A 34 1.79 -4.64 -10.56
CA ARG A 34 1.52 -4.42 -11.99
C ARG A 34 0.76 -3.11 -12.12
N HIS A 35 0.93 -2.44 -13.25
CA HIS A 35 0.23 -1.19 -13.52
C HIS A 35 -1.22 -1.42 -13.97
N SER A 36 -1.47 -2.54 -14.64
CA SER A 36 -2.78 -2.91 -15.15
C SER A 36 -3.31 -4.18 -14.47
N LYS A 37 -4.64 -4.33 -14.41
CA LYS A 37 -5.28 -5.53 -13.85
C LYS A 37 -5.00 -6.76 -14.72
N GLU A 38 -4.89 -6.54 -16.01
CA GLU A 38 -4.74 -7.58 -17.04
C GLU A 38 -3.38 -8.30 -16.95
N GLU A 39 -2.36 -7.60 -16.44
CA GLU A 39 -1.02 -8.16 -16.21
C GLU A 39 -0.92 -8.95 -14.89
N LEU A 40 -1.94 -8.91 -14.03
CA LEU A 40 -1.90 -9.61 -12.76
C LEU A 40 -2.09 -11.12 -12.98
N PRO A 41 -1.18 -11.97 -12.46
CA PRO A 41 -1.40 -13.39 -12.48
C PRO A 41 -2.62 -13.74 -11.63
N ARG A 42 -3.53 -14.55 -12.18
CA ARG A 42 -4.71 -15.01 -11.44
C ARG A 42 -4.29 -15.88 -10.26
N ARG A 43 -4.55 -15.40 -9.04
CA ARG A 43 -4.23 -16.10 -7.79
C ARG A 43 -5.42 -16.04 -6.86
N VAL A 44 -6.27 -17.06 -6.90
CA VAL A 44 -7.51 -17.14 -6.12
C VAL A 44 -7.31 -17.10 -4.60
N HIS A 45 -6.09 -17.39 -4.13
CA HIS A 45 -5.73 -17.42 -2.71
C HIS A 45 -5.00 -16.15 -2.23
N LYS A 46 -4.79 -15.15 -3.11
CA LYS A 46 -4.14 -13.88 -2.75
C LYS A 46 -5.07 -12.71 -3.03
N ALA A 47 -5.16 -11.80 -2.07
CA ALA A 47 -5.80 -10.51 -2.29
C ALA A 47 -4.86 -9.54 -3.00
N VAL A 48 -5.39 -8.75 -3.93
CA VAL A 48 -4.68 -7.65 -4.58
C VAL A 48 -5.01 -6.36 -3.83
N THR A 49 -3.98 -5.60 -3.45
CA THR A 49 -4.14 -4.26 -2.87
C THR A 49 -3.89 -3.21 -3.95
N PRO A 50 -4.92 -2.48 -4.40
CA PRO A 50 -4.72 -1.36 -5.32
C PRO A 50 -3.96 -0.25 -4.61
N VAL A 51 -2.91 0.27 -5.27
CA VAL A 51 -2.15 1.42 -4.78
C VAL A 51 -2.16 2.49 -5.85
N THR A 52 -2.60 3.69 -5.49
CA THR A 52 -2.52 4.88 -6.34
C THR A 52 -1.49 5.83 -5.75
N VAL A 53 -0.47 6.16 -6.54
CA VAL A 53 0.56 7.13 -6.16
C VAL A 53 0.29 8.43 -6.90
N LYS A 54 0.11 9.51 -6.15
CA LYS A 54 -0.06 10.87 -6.66
C LYS A 54 1.17 11.68 -6.28
N ASN A 55 1.97 12.03 -7.29
CA ASN A 55 3.03 13.01 -7.13
C ASN A 55 2.49 14.38 -7.50
N ASN A 56 2.09 15.16 -6.50
CA ASN A 56 1.67 16.56 -6.67
C ASN A 56 2.82 17.53 -6.35
N SER A 57 4.06 17.08 -6.51
CA SER A 57 5.26 17.90 -6.35
C SER A 57 5.87 18.25 -7.71
N SER A 58 6.68 19.30 -7.72
CA SER A 58 7.51 19.71 -8.84
C SER A 58 8.74 18.82 -9.08
N GLN A 59 9.02 17.89 -8.15
CA GLN A 59 10.22 17.05 -8.17
C GLN A 59 9.89 15.62 -8.59
N MET A 60 10.88 14.94 -9.17
CA MET A 60 10.77 13.51 -9.43
C MET A 60 10.75 12.74 -8.10
N MET A 61 9.73 11.90 -7.92
CA MET A 61 9.59 11.04 -6.74
C MET A 61 10.02 9.61 -7.07
N SER A 62 11.08 9.13 -6.40
CA SER A 62 11.49 7.73 -6.41
C SER A 62 10.86 6.99 -5.21
N ILE A 63 10.39 5.76 -5.42
CA ILE A 63 9.86 4.92 -4.33
C ILE A 63 10.68 3.64 -4.28
N GLU A 64 11.49 3.49 -3.23
CA GLU A 64 12.24 2.26 -2.99
C GLU A 64 11.46 1.25 -2.15
N LYS A 65 10.76 1.76 -1.14
CA LYS A 65 9.99 0.95 -0.18
C LYS A 65 8.66 1.62 0.12
N LEU A 66 7.65 0.78 0.31
CA LEU A 66 6.29 1.20 0.65
C LEU A 66 5.77 0.28 1.76
N SER A 67 5.43 0.85 2.93
CA SER A 67 4.67 0.14 3.96
C SER A 67 3.17 0.30 3.67
N LEU A 68 2.46 -0.82 3.57
CA LEU A 68 1.02 -0.85 3.36
C LEU A 68 0.32 -1.21 4.68
N PRO A 69 -0.74 -0.49 5.08
CA PRO A 69 -1.45 -0.75 6.33
C PRO A 69 -2.45 -1.91 6.17
N VAL A 70 -1.99 -3.07 5.71
CA VAL A 70 -2.82 -4.24 5.38
C VAL A 70 -3.80 -4.63 6.50
N PRO A 71 -3.44 -4.60 7.80
CA PRO A 71 -4.39 -4.93 8.88
C PRO A 71 -5.64 -4.03 8.93
N TYR A 72 -5.57 -2.84 8.35
CA TYR A 72 -6.65 -1.85 8.35
C TYR A 72 -7.50 -1.88 7.07
N LEU A 73 -7.19 -2.79 6.14
CA LEU A 73 -7.92 -2.93 4.89
C LEU A 73 -8.97 -4.05 5.01
N SER A 74 -10.16 -3.77 4.52
CA SER A 74 -11.22 -4.76 4.31
C SER A 74 -10.87 -5.68 3.13
N LEU A 75 -11.48 -6.86 3.10
CA LEU A 75 -11.35 -7.81 2.01
C LEU A 75 -12.66 -7.90 1.21
N TYR A 76 -12.52 -7.89 -0.10
CA TYR A 76 -13.60 -7.95 -1.08
C TYR A 76 -13.39 -9.10 -2.06
N GLY A 77 -14.49 -9.70 -2.50
CA GLY A 77 -14.54 -10.62 -3.63
C GLY A 77 -15.25 -9.97 -4.80
N LEU A 78 -14.69 -10.12 -5.99
CA LEU A 78 -15.35 -9.72 -7.24
C LEU A 78 -16.04 -10.92 -7.90
N ALA A 79 -16.93 -10.65 -8.86
CA ALA A 79 -17.66 -11.67 -9.60
C ALA A 79 -16.76 -12.66 -10.38
N ASP A 80 -15.54 -12.25 -10.74
CA ASP A 80 -14.53 -13.10 -11.38
C ASP A 80 -13.79 -14.02 -10.41
N GLY A 81 -14.16 -14.02 -9.12
CA GLY A 81 -13.55 -14.81 -8.05
C GLY A 81 -12.22 -14.25 -7.54
N SER A 82 -11.78 -13.09 -8.02
CA SER A 82 -10.58 -12.43 -7.52
C SER A 82 -10.82 -11.75 -6.17
N LEU A 83 -9.78 -11.74 -5.34
CA LEU A 83 -9.78 -11.12 -4.03
C LEU A 83 -9.07 -9.77 -4.08
N TRP A 84 -9.66 -8.77 -3.43
CA TRP A 84 -9.15 -7.40 -3.43
C TRP A 84 -9.27 -6.78 -2.04
N THR A 85 -8.37 -5.85 -1.72
CA THR A 85 -8.50 -5.05 -0.50
C THR A 85 -9.00 -3.64 -0.81
N ASP A 86 -9.33 -2.88 0.22
CA ASP A 86 -9.45 -1.41 0.09
C ASP A 86 -8.25 -0.83 -0.67
N GLN A 87 -8.49 0.20 -1.48
CA GLN A 87 -7.45 0.91 -2.20
C GLN A 87 -6.68 1.83 -1.26
N VAL A 88 -5.36 1.87 -1.44
CA VAL A 88 -4.46 2.79 -0.76
C VAL A 88 -4.04 3.91 -1.70
N ILE A 89 -4.09 5.16 -1.24
CA ILE A 89 -3.66 6.34 -1.98
C ILE A 89 -2.48 6.96 -1.24
N LEU A 90 -1.35 7.08 -1.93
CA LEU A 90 -0.18 7.83 -1.49
C LEU A 90 -0.19 9.20 -2.17
N ASP A 91 -0.30 10.28 -1.39
CA ASP A 91 -0.29 11.65 -1.87
C ASP A 91 0.96 12.37 -1.36
N HIS A 92 1.83 12.79 -2.29
CA HIS A 92 3.04 13.54 -2.01
C HIS A 92 2.93 14.96 -2.56
N GLN A 93 3.37 15.95 -1.76
CA GLN A 93 3.27 17.38 -2.06
C GLN A 93 4.61 18.06 -1.76
N ASP A 94 4.94 19.13 -2.50
CA ASP A 94 6.24 19.83 -2.41
C ASP A 94 6.67 20.24 -0.99
N ASP A 95 5.71 20.65 -0.14
CA ASP A 95 5.97 21.19 1.21
C ASP A 95 5.71 20.17 2.32
N ALA A 96 5.52 18.89 1.97
CA ALA A 96 5.26 17.83 2.92
C ALA A 96 6.53 17.02 3.22
N GLU A 97 7.04 17.12 4.46
CA GLU A 97 8.12 16.24 4.95
C GLU A 97 7.76 14.74 4.84
N LEU A 98 6.47 14.42 4.86
CA LEU A 98 5.95 13.05 4.79
C LEU A 98 4.80 12.94 3.81
N SER A 99 4.85 11.93 2.95
CA SER A 99 3.73 11.55 2.09
C SER A 99 2.57 11.04 2.93
N ARG A 100 1.35 11.42 2.54
CA ARG A 100 0.12 11.02 3.24
C ARG A 100 -0.42 9.74 2.63
N LEU A 101 -0.69 8.75 3.46
CA LEU A 101 -1.33 7.51 3.04
C LEU A 101 -2.78 7.48 3.51
N GLN A 102 -3.68 7.26 2.57
CA GLN A 102 -5.12 7.25 2.78
C GLN A 102 -5.72 5.94 2.29
N ILE A 103 -6.71 5.44 3.01
CA ILE A 103 -7.53 4.31 2.56
C ILE A 103 -8.74 4.90 1.84
N SER A 104 -8.86 4.61 0.55
CA SER A 104 -9.96 5.06 -0.28
C SER A 104 -11.26 4.38 0.13
N LYS A 105 -12.36 5.11 0.05
CA LYS A 105 -13.72 4.54 0.18
C LYS A 105 -14.23 3.98 -1.15
N GLN A 106 -13.47 4.13 -2.24
CA GLN A 106 -13.85 3.62 -3.54
C GLN A 106 -13.70 2.10 -3.58
N MET A 107 -14.56 1.47 -4.37
CA MET A 107 -14.51 0.02 -4.54
C MET A 107 -13.23 -0.41 -5.24
N PRO A 108 -12.67 -1.58 -4.89
CA PRO A 108 -11.44 -2.05 -5.48
C PRO A 108 -11.57 -2.28 -6.99
N ALA A 109 -10.47 -2.08 -7.71
CA ALA A 109 -10.36 -2.32 -9.15
C ALA A 109 -11.35 -1.56 -10.04
N GLY A 110 -11.96 -0.47 -9.54
CA GLY A 110 -13.00 0.26 -10.29
C GLY A 110 -14.23 -0.58 -10.59
N SER A 111 -14.48 -1.64 -9.82
CA SER A 111 -15.63 -2.52 -10.03
C SER A 111 -16.92 -1.86 -9.53
N ASP A 112 -18.00 -2.03 -10.28
CA ASP A 112 -19.35 -1.60 -9.89
C ASP A 112 -19.97 -2.49 -8.80
N SER A 113 -19.47 -3.71 -8.62
CA SER A 113 -20.00 -4.68 -7.65
C SER A 113 -18.89 -5.50 -6.99
N ALA A 114 -18.76 -5.39 -5.68
CA ALA A 114 -17.82 -6.16 -4.87
C ALA A 114 -18.52 -6.59 -3.58
N GLU A 115 -18.45 -7.87 -3.26
CA GLU A 115 -18.95 -8.40 -2.00
C GLU A 115 -17.85 -8.21 -0.94
N ARG A 116 -18.16 -7.54 0.17
CA ARG A 116 -17.22 -7.47 1.30
C ARG A 116 -17.22 -8.79 2.04
N LEU A 117 -16.12 -9.52 1.94
CA LEU A 117 -15.92 -10.84 2.54
C LEU A 117 -15.41 -10.76 3.98
N ALA A 118 -14.60 -9.74 4.29
CA ALA A 118 -14.11 -9.51 5.65
C ALA A 118 -13.96 -8.01 5.95
N LYS A 119 -14.14 -7.65 7.21
CA LYS A 119 -13.84 -6.31 7.74
C LYS A 119 -12.33 -6.17 7.98
N PRO A 120 -11.81 -4.95 8.18
CA PRO A 120 -10.45 -4.74 8.65
C PRO A 120 -10.18 -5.51 9.94
N ARG A 121 -8.95 -6.01 10.09
CA ARG A 121 -8.52 -6.71 11.31
C ARG A 121 -8.32 -5.73 12.46
N LEU A 122 -7.81 -4.54 12.14
CA LEU A 122 -7.64 -3.42 13.07
C LEU A 122 -8.47 -2.24 12.59
N TYR A 123 -8.96 -1.45 13.54
CA TYR A 123 -9.66 -0.20 13.28
C TYR A 123 -8.75 0.97 13.64
N MET A 124 -8.81 2.03 12.84
CA MET A 124 -8.08 3.25 13.13
C MET A 124 -8.79 4.02 14.24
N GLU A 125 -8.04 4.58 15.18
CA GLU A 125 -8.55 5.62 16.05
C GLU A 125 -8.82 6.89 15.22
N LYS A 126 -9.79 7.72 15.62
CA LYS A 126 -10.41 8.83 14.84
C LYS A 126 -9.44 9.85 14.20
N HIS A 127 -8.15 9.82 14.51
CA HIS A 127 -7.11 10.71 13.98
C HIS A 127 -5.85 9.99 13.48
N GLY A 128 -5.92 8.67 13.27
CA GLY A 128 -4.80 7.92 12.69
C GLY A 128 -4.52 8.40 11.28
N LEU A 129 -3.47 9.19 11.10
CA LEU A 129 -2.85 9.33 9.79
C LEU A 129 -1.81 8.23 9.72
N PHE A 130 -1.87 7.36 8.71
CA PHE A 130 -0.69 6.59 8.36
C PHE A 130 0.34 7.61 7.90
N ARG A 131 1.37 7.82 8.73
CA ARG A 131 2.64 8.32 8.19
C ARG A 131 3.10 7.21 7.26
N ALA A 132 2.89 7.37 5.96
CA ALA A 132 3.71 6.60 5.05
C ALA A 132 5.11 7.13 5.30
N PHE A 133 5.89 6.37 6.07
CA PHE A 133 7.31 6.39 5.78
C PHE A 133 7.37 5.85 4.35
N SER A 134 7.95 6.64 3.48
CA SER A 134 8.51 6.15 2.25
C SER A 134 9.91 6.67 2.40
N ASP A 135 10.90 5.78 2.40
CA ASP A 135 12.27 6.21 2.22
C ASP A 135 12.33 6.79 0.79
N LEU A 136 11.93 8.06 0.67
CA LEU A 136 11.96 8.86 -0.54
C LEU A 136 13.36 9.45 -0.58
N PHE A 137 14.29 8.73 -1.17
CA PHE A 137 15.61 9.30 -1.40
C PHE A 137 15.56 10.22 -2.60
N ALA A 138 15.65 11.53 -2.35
CA ALA A 138 15.94 12.52 -3.38
C ALA A 138 17.36 12.26 -3.93
N HIS A 139 17.45 11.59 -5.07
CA HIS A 139 18.70 11.48 -5.83
C HIS A 139 18.48 11.88 -7.29
N ALA A 140 18.61 13.18 -7.55
CA ALA A 140 19.20 13.83 -8.75
C ALA A 140 18.92 15.35 -8.68
N ALA A 141 19.85 16.30 -8.81
CA ALA A 141 21.26 16.27 -9.20
C ALA A 141 22.00 17.51 -8.65
N SER A 142 22.99 17.30 -7.78
CA SER A 142 24.09 18.26 -7.60
C SER A 142 25.20 17.91 -8.61
N ARG A 143 25.05 18.36 -9.85
CA ARG A 143 26.13 18.53 -10.84
C ARG A 143 25.77 19.74 -11.70
N GLY A 144 26.48 20.87 -11.69
CA GLY A 144 27.76 21.18 -11.07
C GLY A 144 27.88 22.66 -10.72
N SER A 145 28.85 22.92 -9.84
CA SER A 145 29.44 24.22 -9.59
C SER A 145 30.48 24.52 -10.68
N LEU A 146 30.62 25.82 -10.98
CA LEU A 146 31.59 26.52 -11.82
C LEU A 146 31.13 26.80 -13.26
#